data_AF-F2BVL9-F1
#
_entry.id   AF-F2BVL9-F1
#
_cell.length_a   1.000
_cell.length_b   1.000
_cell.length_c   1.000
_cell.angle_alpha   90.00
_cell.angle_beta   90.00
_cell.angle_gamma   90.00
#
_symmetry.space_group_name_H-M   'P 1'
#
loop_
_entity.id
_entity.type
_entity.pdbx_description
1 polymer ?
#
loop_
_entity_poly.entity_id
_entity_poly.type
_entity_poly.pdbx_seq_one_letter_code
_entity_poly.pdbx_strand_id
1 'polypeptide(L)'
;MKYNRIIKLATAISFMCAVTMSDCAYANITNNVFLAENKNVSEVKSTEKNKTDLEKIKKPENSENKENSENKKENAKKTEKENKSENETIKKEINKIISINKKPLSDEDFMFNGISLGDSVKSLKKVLGKSDSVIEGNIRDKYVWGNFDVTVEKEFPYSYIKRQDLNLKKVISGTGISSFYIFGKNAETYRNISVGTSRESVIRSYGKPSQLLWDGKENSYYFVYQKGNKKIYFNIKDDKVKSITVSLTPPEYYKEDNHKKTDKISVTDNDLTIAGFKLGDKFEPHPWQSWISKNTGVSEEVWYYPGYGVRVTSKSKLINGLFLDNSGMLTSRGIAKGDLQSTLEYIYGEPDKVEVSTEGNNPQTAYIYFSPSKMNLMVVYINKGKISNVVITKNIN
;
A
#
# COMPACT_ATOMS: atom_id res chain seq x y z
N MET A 1 -3.17 -35.94 5.93
CA MET A 1 -4.64 -35.70 5.97
C MET A 1 -5.10 -34.54 6.90
N LYS A 2 -4.24 -33.87 7.68
CA LYS A 2 -4.64 -32.74 8.56
C LYS A 2 -4.52 -31.34 7.93
N TYR A 3 -3.80 -31.18 6.82
CA TYR A 3 -3.57 -29.88 6.15
C TYR A 3 -4.76 -29.32 5.35
N ASN A 4 -5.74 -30.15 4.95
CA ASN A 4 -6.94 -29.69 4.21
C ASN A 4 -7.93 -28.86 5.06
N ARG A 5 -7.76 -28.78 6.39
CA ARG A 5 -8.64 -27.99 7.26
C ARG A 5 -8.26 -26.51 7.34
N ILE A 6 -6.97 -26.18 7.21
CA ILE A 6 -6.48 -24.78 7.28
C ILE A 6 -6.96 -24.00 6.05
N ILE A 7 -6.90 -24.63 4.87
CA ILE A 7 -7.37 -24.08 3.60
C ILE A 7 -8.90 -23.92 3.66
N LYS A 8 -9.66 -24.94 4.09
CA LYS A 8 -11.13 -24.79 4.21
C LYS A 8 -11.56 -23.65 5.15
N LEU A 9 -10.79 -23.34 6.19
CA LEU A 9 -11.09 -22.19 7.06
C LEU A 9 -10.75 -20.85 6.39
N ALA A 10 -9.60 -20.75 5.71
CA ALA A 10 -9.18 -19.54 4.99
C ALA A 10 -10.04 -19.26 3.75
N THR A 11 -10.40 -20.29 2.98
CA THR A 11 -11.31 -20.21 1.83
C THR A 11 -12.73 -19.89 2.27
N ALA A 12 -13.23 -20.44 3.39
CA ALA A 12 -14.55 -20.10 3.92
C ALA A 12 -14.62 -18.63 4.43
N ILE A 13 -13.52 -18.10 4.99
CA ILE A 13 -13.43 -16.69 5.39
C ILE A 13 -13.40 -15.77 4.16
N SER A 14 -12.68 -16.15 3.09
CA SER A 14 -12.68 -15.40 1.83
C SER A 14 -14.02 -15.48 1.08
N PHE A 15 -14.73 -16.62 1.16
CA PHE A 15 -16.06 -16.79 0.56
C PHE A 15 -17.15 -16.05 1.34
N MET A 16 -17.11 -16.04 2.69
CA MET A 16 -18.06 -15.24 3.48
C MET A 16 -17.88 -13.73 3.27
N CYS A 17 -16.66 -13.25 2.99
CA CYS A 17 -16.44 -11.85 2.58
C CYS A 17 -16.94 -11.55 1.16
N ALA A 18 -16.91 -12.51 0.25
CA ALA A 18 -17.36 -12.31 -1.13
C ALA A 18 -18.90 -12.38 -1.29
N VAL A 19 -19.56 -13.26 -0.53
CA VAL A 19 -21.02 -13.48 -0.64
C VAL A 19 -21.83 -12.35 0.03
N THR A 20 -21.32 -11.70 1.07
CA THR A 20 -22.02 -10.55 1.69
C THR A 20 -21.87 -9.23 0.91
N MET A 21 -20.97 -9.18 -0.08
CA MET A 21 -20.74 -7.97 -0.90
C MET A 21 -21.29 -8.05 -2.33
N SER A 22 -21.85 -9.19 -2.75
CA SER A 22 -22.36 -9.38 -4.12
C SER A 22 -23.85 -9.03 -4.30
N ASP A 23 -24.59 -8.72 -3.23
CA ASP A 23 -26.03 -8.38 -3.29
C ASP A 23 -26.35 -6.88 -3.27
N CYS A 24 -25.36 -6.01 -3.51
CA CYS A 24 -25.60 -4.58 -3.70
C CYS A 24 -25.03 -4.12 -5.05
N ALA A 25 -25.65 -4.56 -6.14
CA ALA A 25 -25.50 -3.94 -7.45
C ALA A 25 -26.70 -3.03 -7.76
N TYR A 26 -26.38 -1.75 -7.99
CA TYR A 26 -27.02 -0.85 -8.94
C TYR A 26 -28.55 -0.60 -8.87
N ALA A 27 -28.91 0.59 -8.39
CA ALA A 27 -29.93 1.42 -9.03
C ALA A 27 -29.42 2.87 -9.09
N ASN A 28 -29.60 3.50 -10.25
CA ASN A 28 -28.95 4.74 -10.69
C ASN A 28 -30.01 5.85 -10.79
N ILE A 29 -29.59 7.13 -10.60
CA ILE A 29 -30.17 8.38 -11.16
C ILE A 29 -31.42 8.92 -10.39
N THR A 30 -31.62 10.19 -9.96
CA THR A 30 -31.16 11.55 -10.37
C THR A 30 -31.43 12.64 -9.29
N ASN A 31 -30.57 13.68 -9.30
CA ASN A 31 -30.77 15.14 -9.16
C ASN A 31 -31.44 15.85 -7.96
N ASN A 32 -30.61 16.75 -7.39
CA ASN A 32 -30.80 18.18 -7.10
C ASN A 32 -31.52 18.71 -5.83
N VAL A 33 -30.69 19.32 -4.98
CA VAL A 33 -30.74 20.75 -4.58
C VAL A 33 -31.68 21.23 -3.43
N PHE A 34 -31.02 21.83 -2.43
CA PHE A 34 -31.38 22.90 -1.48
C PHE A 34 -32.38 22.70 -0.32
N LEU A 35 -31.92 23.30 0.80
CA LEU A 35 -32.60 24.02 1.88
C LEU A 35 -33.01 23.28 3.17
N ALA A 36 -32.58 23.93 4.25
CA ALA A 36 -32.97 23.72 5.64
C ALA A 36 -34.45 24.02 5.87
N GLU A 37 -35.08 23.34 6.84
CA GLU A 37 -35.61 23.93 8.07
C GLU A 37 -36.47 22.95 8.87
N ASN A 38 -36.64 23.31 10.14
CA ASN A 38 -37.34 22.64 11.22
C ASN A 38 -38.87 22.47 11.03
N LYS A 39 -39.45 21.69 11.96
CA LYS A 39 -40.81 21.71 12.55
C LYS A 39 -41.84 20.70 12.03
N ASN A 40 -42.15 19.76 12.93
CA ASN A 40 -43.45 19.54 13.58
C ASN A 40 -44.73 19.26 12.77
N VAL A 41 -45.34 18.12 13.13
CA VAL A 41 -46.77 17.90 13.46
C VAL A 41 -47.66 17.12 12.47
N SER A 42 -48.33 16.14 13.11
CA SER A 42 -49.63 15.47 12.88
C SER A 42 -49.87 14.53 11.70
N GLU A 43 -50.10 13.26 12.08
CA GLU A 43 -51.30 12.44 11.85
C GLU A 43 -52.15 12.71 10.58
N VAL A 44 -52.47 11.65 9.84
CA VAL A 44 -53.86 11.16 9.65
C VAL A 44 -53.82 9.70 9.15
N LYS A 45 -54.67 8.87 9.78
CA LYS A 45 -55.04 7.48 9.42
C LYS A 45 -56.06 7.43 8.27
N SER A 46 -56.02 6.38 7.46
CA SER A 46 -57.18 5.58 6.97
C SER A 46 -56.69 4.55 5.94
N THR A 47 -56.79 3.21 6.14
CA THR A 47 -57.93 2.31 5.89
C THR A 47 -58.53 2.48 4.48
N GLU A 48 -58.77 1.49 3.63
CA GLU A 48 -59.00 0.05 3.75
C GLU A 48 -59.25 -0.54 2.33
N LYS A 49 -59.34 -1.88 2.20
CA LYS A 49 -60.09 -2.67 1.17
C LYS A 49 -59.44 -2.85 -0.22
N ASN A 50 -59.43 -4.02 -0.88
CA ASN A 50 -60.16 -5.31 -0.80
C ASN A 50 -59.21 -6.46 -1.26
N LYS A 51 -59.12 -7.63 -0.60
CA LYS A 51 -59.96 -8.87 -0.71
C LYS A 51 -59.93 -9.57 -2.09
N THR A 52 -59.26 -10.73 -2.18
CA THR A 52 -59.78 -12.13 -2.37
C THR A 52 -59.74 -12.58 -3.85
N ASP A 53 -59.40 -13.80 -4.31
CA ASP A 53 -59.34 -15.15 -3.73
C ASP A 53 -58.42 -16.13 -4.52
N LEU A 54 -57.79 -17.03 -3.77
CA LEU A 54 -57.57 -18.49 -3.89
C LEU A 54 -57.27 -19.22 -5.24
N GLU A 55 -56.14 -19.94 -5.17
CA GLU A 55 -55.90 -21.37 -5.52
C GLU A 55 -55.95 -21.88 -6.97
N LYS A 56 -54.82 -22.48 -7.39
CA LYS A 56 -54.73 -23.93 -7.64
C LYS A 56 -53.28 -24.41 -7.85
N ILE A 57 -52.86 -25.31 -6.96
CA ILE A 57 -51.70 -26.19 -7.10
C ILE A 57 -52.05 -27.31 -8.09
N LYS A 58 -51.18 -27.59 -9.07
CA LYS A 58 -51.03 -28.93 -9.70
C LYS A 58 -49.65 -29.04 -10.37
N LYS A 59 -48.83 -29.97 -9.89
CA LYS A 59 -47.75 -30.62 -10.68
C LYS A 59 -48.40 -31.61 -11.66
N PRO A 60 -47.77 -31.85 -12.81
CA PRO A 60 -47.18 -33.18 -13.04
C PRO A 60 -45.80 -33.16 -13.70
N GLU A 61 -45.17 -34.33 -13.70
CA GLU A 61 -43.81 -34.68 -14.13
C GLU A 61 -43.55 -34.67 -15.65
N ASN A 62 -42.25 -34.54 -15.97
CA ASN A 62 -41.48 -35.08 -17.09
C ASN A 62 -42.01 -35.01 -18.54
N SER A 63 -41.34 -34.20 -19.35
CA SER A 63 -40.83 -34.61 -20.66
C SER A 63 -39.51 -33.90 -21.00
N GLU A 64 -38.50 -34.68 -21.37
CA GLU A 64 -37.17 -34.23 -21.79
C GLU A 64 -37.15 -33.80 -23.28
N ASN A 65 -36.16 -32.93 -23.57
CA ASN A 65 -35.44 -32.76 -24.85
C ASN A 65 -36.03 -31.88 -25.97
N LYS A 66 -35.55 -30.62 -26.05
CA LYS A 66 -34.56 -30.12 -27.05
C LYS A 66 -34.57 -28.59 -27.11
N GLU A 67 -33.82 -27.90 -26.24
CA GLU A 67 -33.51 -26.47 -26.46
C GLU A 67 -32.32 -25.92 -25.65
N ASN A 68 -31.32 -26.76 -25.33
CA ASN A 68 -30.26 -26.38 -24.37
C ASN A 68 -28.82 -26.42 -24.92
N SER A 69 -28.64 -26.27 -26.25
CA SER A 69 -27.32 -26.29 -26.89
C SER A 69 -26.82 -24.93 -27.42
N GLU A 70 -27.70 -23.94 -27.57
CA GLU A 70 -27.32 -22.59 -28.04
C GLU A 70 -26.98 -21.64 -26.88
N ASN A 71 -27.73 -21.68 -25.77
CA ASN A 71 -27.46 -20.84 -24.58
C ASN A 71 -26.13 -21.17 -23.85
N LYS A 72 -25.60 -22.40 -23.98
CA LYS A 72 -24.26 -22.75 -23.44
C LYS A 72 -23.11 -22.23 -24.30
N LYS A 73 -23.29 -22.14 -25.63
CA LYS A 73 -22.26 -21.60 -26.55
C LYS A 73 -22.19 -20.07 -26.50
N GLU A 74 -23.32 -19.40 -26.28
CA GLU A 74 -23.33 -17.94 -26.10
C GLU A 74 -22.72 -17.50 -24.78
N ASN A 75 -23.01 -18.18 -23.67
CA ASN A 75 -22.36 -17.89 -22.39
C ASN A 75 -20.85 -18.17 -22.44
N ALA A 76 -20.41 -19.28 -23.02
CA ALA A 76 -18.97 -19.56 -23.18
C ALA A 76 -18.25 -18.52 -24.07
N LYS A 77 -18.88 -18.07 -25.17
CA LYS A 77 -18.34 -17.00 -26.02
C LYS A 77 -18.32 -15.63 -25.33
N LYS A 78 -19.27 -15.33 -24.45
CA LYS A 78 -19.28 -14.11 -23.62
C LYS A 78 -18.13 -14.13 -22.61
N THR A 79 -17.96 -15.24 -21.88
CA THR A 79 -16.88 -15.39 -20.89
C THR A 79 -15.49 -15.37 -21.54
N GLU A 80 -15.32 -15.94 -22.74
CA GLU A 80 -14.05 -15.86 -23.48
C GLU A 80 -13.73 -14.46 -24.02
N LYS A 81 -14.75 -13.69 -24.46
CA LYS A 81 -14.56 -12.31 -24.92
C LYS A 81 -14.27 -11.35 -23.76
N GLU A 82 -14.94 -11.52 -22.62
CA GLU A 82 -14.68 -10.77 -21.38
C GLU A 82 -13.27 -11.06 -20.85
N ASN A 83 -12.86 -12.34 -20.81
CA ASN A 83 -11.50 -12.72 -20.39
C ASN A 83 -10.41 -12.21 -21.35
N LYS A 84 -10.66 -12.13 -22.66
CA LYS A 84 -9.71 -11.52 -23.62
C LYS A 84 -9.59 -10.01 -23.44
N SER A 85 -10.72 -9.30 -23.30
CA SER A 85 -10.77 -7.85 -23.06
C SER A 85 -10.05 -7.44 -21.76
N GLU A 86 -10.28 -8.20 -20.68
CA GLU A 86 -9.66 -7.96 -19.38
C GLU A 86 -8.15 -8.26 -19.41
N ASN A 87 -7.72 -9.32 -20.08
CA ASN A 87 -6.30 -9.65 -20.26
C ASN A 87 -5.55 -8.62 -21.12
N GLU A 88 -6.19 -8.02 -22.13
CA GLU A 88 -5.61 -6.92 -22.90
C GLU A 88 -5.50 -5.63 -22.08
N THR A 89 -6.48 -5.37 -21.20
CA THR A 89 -6.47 -4.22 -20.28
C THR A 89 -5.37 -4.37 -19.23
N ILE A 90 -5.20 -5.56 -18.65
CA ILE A 90 -4.11 -5.88 -17.73
C ILE A 90 -2.75 -5.72 -18.43
N LYS A 91 -2.60 -6.18 -19.69
CA LYS A 91 -1.36 -5.97 -20.47
C LYS A 91 -1.06 -4.49 -20.70
N LYS A 92 -2.07 -3.66 -20.99
CA LYS A 92 -1.89 -2.20 -21.14
C LYS A 92 -1.51 -1.51 -19.83
N GLU A 93 -2.07 -1.94 -18.69
CA GLU A 93 -1.68 -1.44 -17.37
C GLU A 93 -0.26 -1.86 -16.98
N ILE A 94 0.13 -3.11 -17.27
CA ILE A 94 1.50 -3.61 -17.06
C ILE A 94 2.51 -2.80 -17.87
N ASN A 95 2.17 -2.43 -19.12
CA ASN A 95 3.04 -1.60 -19.97
C ASN A 95 3.25 -0.17 -19.42
N LYS A 96 2.43 0.27 -18.46
CA LYS A 96 2.57 1.59 -17.82
C LYS A 96 3.45 1.55 -16.55
N ILE A 97 3.71 0.37 -16.01
CA ILE A 97 4.48 0.18 -14.77
C ILE A 97 5.97 0.01 -15.11
N ILE A 98 6.84 0.69 -14.36
CA ILE A 98 8.30 0.65 -14.57
C ILE A 98 8.82 -0.78 -14.38
N SER A 99 9.78 -1.22 -15.20
CA SER A 99 10.41 -2.54 -15.05
C SER A 99 11.24 -2.66 -13.76
N ILE A 100 11.41 -3.89 -13.26
CA ILE A 100 12.19 -4.15 -12.05
C ILE A 100 13.66 -3.79 -12.28
N ASN A 101 14.20 -2.93 -11.44
CA ASN A 101 15.61 -2.56 -11.42
C ASN A 101 16.30 -3.21 -10.22
N LYS A 102 17.09 -4.26 -10.48
CA LYS A 102 17.83 -5.03 -9.47
C LYS A 102 19.15 -4.40 -9.05
N LYS A 103 19.54 -3.23 -9.61
CA LYS A 103 20.81 -2.59 -9.26
C LYS A 103 20.73 -2.05 -7.83
N PRO A 104 21.74 -2.30 -6.98
CA PRO A 104 21.78 -1.73 -5.63
C PRO A 104 21.76 -0.20 -5.69
N LEU A 105 21.40 0.44 -4.58
CA LEU A 105 21.45 1.90 -4.48
C LEU A 105 22.87 2.41 -4.73
N SER A 106 22.98 3.39 -5.61
CA SER A 106 24.22 4.07 -5.95
C SER A 106 24.16 5.53 -5.51
N ASP A 107 25.26 6.28 -5.66
CA ASP A 107 25.26 7.69 -5.23
C ASP A 107 24.43 8.58 -6.17
N GLU A 108 24.31 8.18 -7.44
CA GLU A 108 23.48 8.82 -8.46
C GLU A 108 22.00 8.83 -8.10
N ASP A 109 21.53 7.84 -7.33
CA ASP A 109 20.15 7.77 -6.85
C ASP A 109 19.76 8.92 -5.90
N PHE A 110 20.76 9.61 -5.34
CA PHE A 110 20.62 10.75 -4.42
C PHE A 110 21.07 12.07 -5.06
N MET A 111 21.22 12.10 -6.39
CA MET A 111 21.52 13.30 -7.15
C MET A 111 20.24 13.85 -7.78
N PHE A 112 20.22 15.15 -8.05
CA PHE A 112 19.15 15.80 -8.80
C PHE A 112 19.75 16.62 -9.95
N ASN A 113 19.36 16.33 -11.19
CA ASN A 113 19.90 16.95 -12.41
C ASN A 113 21.44 16.98 -12.46
N GLY A 114 22.09 15.89 -12.01
CA GLY A 114 23.56 15.80 -12.00
C GLY A 114 24.23 16.55 -10.84
N ILE A 115 23.46 17.15 -9.94
CA ILE A 115 23.97 17.85 -8.75
C ILE A 115 23.91 16.91 -7.55
N SER A 116 25.02 16.82 -6.81
CA SER A 116 25.15 15.99 -5.61
C SER A 116 24.83 16.77 -4.34
N LEU A 117 24.38 16.05 -3.31
CA LEU A 117 24.43 16.55 -1.95
C LEU A 117 25.88 16.89 -1.56
N GLY A 118 26.08 18.06 -0.95
CA GLY A 118 27.39 18.64 -0.63
C GLY A 118 27.97 19.56 -1.71
N ASP A 119 27.39 19.59 -2.92
CA ASP A 119 27.84 20.52 -3.95
C ASP A 119 27.59 21.98 -3.56
N SER A 120 28.37 22.89 -4.15
CA SER A 120 28.22 24.33 -3.91
C SER A 120 26.99 24.92 -4.62
N VAL A 121 26.51 26.06 -4.11
CA VAL A 121 25.49 26.89 -4.79
C VAL A 121 25.92 27.31 -6.20
N LYS A 122 27.23 27.46 -6.46
CA LYS A 122 27.72 27.83 -7.80
C LYS A 122 27.42 26.73 -8.81
N SER A 123 27.58 25.46 -8.42
CA SER A 123 27.23 24.29 -9.23
C SER A 123 25.73 24.27 -9.53
N LEU A 124 24.91 24.54 -8.51
CA LEU A 124 23.45 24.63 -8.62
C LEU A 124 23.01 25.66 -9.67
N LYS A 125 23.53 26.89 -9.58
CA LYS A 125 23.19 27.99 -10.50
C LYS A 125 23.67 27.73 -11.92
N LYS A 126 24.78 27.01 -12.10
CA LYS A 126 25.31 26.64 -13.42
C LYS A 126 24.38 25.67 -14.16
N VAL A 127 23.78 24.74 -13.43
CA VAL A 127 22.96 23.66 -13.99
C VAL A 127 21.48 24.05 -14.09
N LEU A 128 20.91 24.65 -13.05
CA LEU A 128 19.48 24.96 -12.97
C LEU A 128 19.15 26.42 -13.30
N GLY A 129 20.16 27.25 -13.56
CA GLY A 129 19.99 28.67 -13.80
C GLY A 129 19.63 29.46 -12.54
N LYS A 130 18.99 30.62 -12.73
CA LYS A 130 18.56 31.50 -11.65
C LYS A 130 17.31 30.93 -10.98
N SER A 131 17.26 30.98 -9.65
CA SER A 131 16.07 30.62 -8.87
C SER A 131 15.01 31.72 -8.95
N ASP A 132 13.74 31.34 -8.73
CA ASP A 132 12.62 32.27 -8.69
C ASP A 132 12.70 33.17 -7.45
N SER A 133 13.13 32.60 -6.33
CA SER A 133 13.42 33.34 -5.10
C SER A 133 14.49 32.66 -4.25
N VAL A 134 15.00 33.39 -3.25
CA VAL A 134 15.92 32.89 -2.23
C VAL A 134 15.41 33.37 -0.87
N ILE A 135 15.25 32.43 0.06
CA ILE A 135 14.95 32.72 1.46
C ILE A 135 16.26 32.56 2.22
N GLU A 136 16.82 33.70 2.64
CA GLU A 136 18.08 33.72 3.37
C GLU A 136 17.86 33.45 4.86
N GLY A 137 18.62 32.51 5.41
CA GLY A 137 18.62 32.21 6.83
C GLY A 137 20.02 32.30 7.44
N ASN A 138 20.11 32.20 8.76
CA ASN A 138 21.38 32.35 9.47
C ASN A 138 22.38 31.22 9.16
N ILE A 139 21.89 29.99 9.13
CA ILE A 139 22.71 28.78 8.92
C ILE A 139 22.37 28.05 7.61
N ARG A 140 21.24 28.39 6.99
CA ARG A 140 20.72 27.74 5.79
C ARG A 140 20.06 28.75 4.89
N ASP A 141 20.26 28.60 3.59
CA ASP A 141 19.46 29.27 2.57
C ASP A 141 18.54 28.25 1.89
N LYS A 142 17.35 28.71 1.49
CA LYS A 142 16.42 27.94 0.67
C LYS A 142 16.26 28.62 -0.68
N TYR A 143 16.65 27.94 -1.74
CA TYR A 143 16.48 28.36 -3.13
C TYR A 143 15.21 27.72 -3.69
N VAL A 144 14.31 28.53 -4.25
CA VAL A 144 12.99 28.07 -4.70
C VAL A 144 12.91 28.19 -6.21
N TRP A 145 12.46 27.09 -6.84
CA TRP A 145 11.98 27.05 -8.21
C TRP A 145 10.52 26.60 -8.19
N GLY A 146 9.75 26.95 -9.22
CA GLY A 146 8.30 26.67 -9.24
C GLY A 146 7.89 25.21 -8.97
N ASN A 147 8.78 24.24 -9.18
CA ASN A 147 8.50 22.80 -9.03
C ASN A 147 9.36 22.09 -7.96
N PHE A 148 10.35 22.76 -7.37
CA PHE A 148 11.24 22.16 -6.38
C PHE A 148 11.99 23.23 -5.57
N ASP A 149 12.41 22.83 -4.37
CA ASP A 149 13.23 23.65 -3.49
C ASP A 149 14.58 22.97 -3.24
N VAL A 150 15.61 23.77 -2.99
CA VAL A 150 16.95 23.30 -2.60
C VAL A 150 17.38 24.00 -1.32
N THR A 151 17.75 23.22 -0.31
CA THR A 151 18.33 23.74 0.94
C THR A 151 19.83 23.65 0.88
N VAL A 152 20.49 24.73 1.29
CA VAL A 152 21.95 24.85 1.29
C VAL A 152 22.40 25.26 2.68
N GLU A 153 23.29 24.47 3.29
CA GLU A 153 23.95 24.83 4.54
C GLU A 153 25.06 25.84 4.28
N LYS A 154 25.04 26.92 5.06
CA LYS A 154 26.11 27.91 5.09
C LYS A 154 27.30 27.38 5.89
N GLU A 155 28.46 27.94 5.63
CA GLU A 155 29.60 27.76 6.51
C GLU A 155 29.24 28.31 7.89
N PHE A 156 29.25 27.42 8.89
CA PHE A 156 29.02 27.83 10.27
C PHE A 156 30.21 28.70 10.71
N PRO A 157 30.00 29.91 11.24
CA PRO A 157 31.08 30.83 11.49
C PRO A 157 31.78 30.48 12.82
N TYR A 158 32.54 29.38 12.80
CA TYR A 158 33.29 28.85 13.94
C TYR A 158 34.25 29.87 14.56
N SER A 159 34.68 30.87 13.79
CA SER A 159 35.53 31.96 14.23
C SER A 159 34.97 32.75 15.41
N TYR A 160 33.64 32.78 15.61
CA TYR A 160 33.02 33.47 16.75
C TYR A 160 32.86 32.59 18.00
N ILE A 161 33.19 31.29 17.93
CA ILE A 161 33.05 30.38 19.07
C ILE A 161 34.31 30.44 19.93
N LYS A 162 34.17 30.97 21.15
CA LYS A 162 35.24 31.02 22.16
C LYS A 162 35.28 29.81 23.11
N ARG A 163 34.26 28.95 23.05
CA ARG A 163 34.07 27.77 23.93
C ARG A 163 34.70 26.53 23.29
N GLN A 164 35.94 26.23 23.65
CA GLN A 164 36.73 25.10 23.12
C GLN A 164 36.23 23.72 23.62
N ASP A 165 35.45 23.70 24.71
CA ASP A 165 34.80 22.52 25.27
C ASP A 165 33.62 22.03 24.41
N LEU A 166 33.01 22.93 23.62
CA LEU A 166 31.95 22.58 22.71
C LEU A 166 32.55 22.06 21.40
N ASN A 167 32.52 20.74 21.20
CA ASN A 167 33.05 20.04 20.03
C ASN A 167 32.18 20.25 18.76
N LEU A 168 31.72 21.48 18.51
CA LEU A 168 30.69 21.81 17.52
C LEU A 168 31.09 21.49 16.08
N LYS A 169 32.39 21.52 15.75
CA LYS A 169 32.87 21.10 14.41
C LYS A 169 32.55 19.65 14.06
N LYS A 170 32.42 18.77 15.06
CA LYS A 170 32.01 17.37 14.86
C LYS A 170 30.49 17.20 14.74
N VAL A 171 29.74 18.16 15.26
CA VAL A 171 28.27 18.17 15.40
C VAL A 171 27.63 18.84 14.16
N ILE A 172 28.08 20.06 13.84
CA ILE A 172 27.60 20.87 12.72
C ILE A 172 28.58 20.73 11.54
N SER A 173 28.65 19.54 10.96
CA SER A 173 29.48 19.30 9.78
C SER A 173 28.65 19.36 8.50
N GLY A 174 29.13 20.12 7.52
CA GLY A 174 28.54 20.20 6.18
C GLY A 174 28.32 21.63 5.71
N THR A 175 28.84 21.93 4.52
CA THR A 175 28.51 23.14 3.75
C THR A 175 28.04 22.71 2.37
N GLY A 176 27.26 23.57 1.70
CA GLY A 176 26.70 23.25 0.40
C GLY A 176 25.31 22.62 0.47
N ILE A 177 24.88 21.98 -0.61
CA ILE A 177 23.51 21.48 -0.75
C ILE A 177 23.23 20.35 0.25
N SER A 178 22.26 20.54 1.14
CA SER A 178 21.85 19.53 2.12
C SER A 178 20.56 18.82 1.78
N SER A 179 19.69 19.41 0.95
CA SER A 179 18.49 18.74 0.49
C SER A 179 17.91 19.26 -0.81
N PHE A 180 17.21 18.37 -1.51
CA PHE A 180 16.28 18.67 -2.60
C PHE A 180 14.87 18.28 -2.14
N TYR A 181 13.90 19.16 -2.34
CA TYR A 181 12.48 18.89 -2.12
C TYR A 181 11.71 19.10 -3.43
N ILE A 182 11.26 18.01 -4.04
CA ILE A 182 10.66 17.98 -5.36
C ILE A 182 9.15 17.72 -5.19
N PHE A 183 8.33 18.62 -5.74
CA PHE A 183 6.86 18.52 -5.64
C PHE A 183 6.14 18.80 -6.97
N GLY A 184 6.86 19.25 -8.01
CA GLY A 184 6.32 19.40 -9.36
C GLY A 184 6.60 18.20 -10.28
N LYS A 185 5.87 18.13 -11.40
CA LYS A 185 5.81 16.95 -12.28
C LYS A 185 6.99 16.78 -13.25
N ASN A 186 7.82 17.81 -13.44
CA ASN A 186 8.87 17.82 -14.47
C ASN A 186 10.26 17.42 -13.95
N ALA A 187 10.32 16.93 -12.72
CA ALA A 187 11.56 16.58 -12.03
C ALA A 187 11.56 15.07 -11.80
N GLU A 188 12.59 14.40 -12.31
CA GLU A 188 12.74 12.95 -12.22
C GLU A 188 14.00 12.59 -11.43
N THR A 189 13.92 11.50 -10.69
CA THR A 189 15.07 10.84 -10.08
C THR A 189 15.88 10.09 -11.14
N TYR A 190 17.10 9.67 -10.80
CA TYR A 190 17.95 8.84 -11.68
C TYR A 190 17.28 7.53 -12.14
N ARG A 191 16.31 7.03 -11.36
CA ARG A 191 15.53 5.81 -11.70
C ARG A 191 14.18 6.12 -12.34
N ASN A 192 14.01 7.31 -12.94
CA ASN A 192 12.81 7.74 -13.65
C ASN A 192 11.52 7.75 -12.78
N ILE A 193 11.67 8.02 -11.48
CA ILE A 193 10.54 8.30 -10.59
C ILE A 193 10.33 9.81 -10.52
N SER A 194 9.10 10.24 -10.71
CA SER A 194 8.66 11.64 -10.61
C SER A 194 7.36 11.75 -9.82
N VAL A 195 6.92 12.98 -9.57
CA VAL A 195 5.62 13.24 -8.95
C VAL A 195 4.50 12.73 -9.85
N GLY A 196 3.63 11.88 -9.31
CA GLY A 196 2.55 11.20 -10.01
C GLY A 196 2.86 9.76 -10.43
N THR A 197 4.13 9.34 -10.36
CA THR A 197 4.52 7.92 -10.56
C THR A 197 3.83 7.03 -9.53
N SER A 198 3.45 5.80 -9.90
CA SER A 198 2.80 4.88 -8.97
C SER A 198 3.75 4.43 -7.86
N ARG A 199 3.20 4.18 -6.67
CA ARG A 199 3.91 3.56 -5.54
C ARG A 199 4.61 2.27 -5.95
N GLU A 200 3.92 1.39 -6.69
CA GLU A 200 4.50 0.13 -7.15
C GLU A 200 5.75 0.35 -8.03
N SER A 201 5.74 1.38 -8.88
CA SER A 201 6.90 1.73 -9.70
C SER A 201 8.10 2.18 -8.86
N VAL A 202 7.88 2.82 -7.70
CA VAL A 202 8.95 3.14 -6.75
C VAL A 202 9.59 1.85 -6.22
N ILE A 203 8.77 0.87 -5.79
CA ILE A 203 9.25 -0.43 -5.30
C ILE A 203 10.02 -1.16 -6.39
N ARG A 204 9.50 -1.20 -7.62
CA ARG A 204 10.17 -1.88 -8.73
C ARG A 204 11.50 -1.21 -9.09
N SER A 205 11.62 0.11 -8.88
CA SER A 205 12.83 0.86 -9.19
C SER A 205 13.88 0.82 -8.08
N TYR A 206 13.46 0.88 -6.81
CA TYR A 206 14.36 1.02 -5.66
C TYR A 206 14.45 -0.24 -4.76
N GLY A 207 13.53 -1.20 -4.92
CA GLY A 207 13.46 -2.42 -4.12
C GLY A 207 12.65 -2.26 -2.82
N LYS A 208 12.95 -3.12 -1.84
CA LYS A 208 12.39 -3.01 -0.48
C LYS A 208 12.87 -1.70 0.17
N PRO A 209 11.97 -0.85 0.70
CA PRO A 209 12.38 0.34 1.44
C PRO A 209 13.11 -0.02 2.73
N SER A 210 14.13 0.76 3.11
CA SER A 210 14.80 0.65 4.41
C SER A 210 13.81 0.92 5.55
N GLN A 211 12.91 1.90 5.35
CA GLN A 211 11.83 2.19 6.28
C GLN A 211 10.55 2.55 5.52
N LEU A 212 9.43 2.07 6.05
CA LEU A 212 8.09 2.45 5.62
C LEU A 212 7.43 3.20 6.78
N LEU A 213 7.24 4.50 6.63
CA LEU A 213 6.57 5.33 7.63
C LEU A 213 5.15 5.64 7.16
N TRP A 214 4.18 5.60 8.06
CA TRP A 214 2.79 5.92 7.76
C TRP A 214 2.36 7.15 8.55
N ASP A 215 1.97 8.20 7.83
CA ASP A 215 1.26 9.35 8.39
C ASP A 215 -0.24 9.09 8.28
N GLY A 216 -0.82 8.58 9.35
CA GLY A 216 -2.24 8.24 9.38
C GLY A 216 -3.19 9.44 9.41
N LYS A 217 -2.70 10.65 9.72
CA LYS A 217 -3.52 11.88 9.67
C LYS A 217 -3.64 12.38 8.23
N GLU A 218 -2.52 12.41 7.52
CA GLU A 218 -2.50 12.83 6.10
C GLU A 218 -2.89 11.70 5.13
N ASN A 219 -3.02 10.48 5.66
CA ASN A 219 -3.19 9.24 4.92
C ASN A 219 -2.13 9.09 3.82
N SER A 220 -0.87 9.29 4.20
CA SER A 220 0.27 9.20 3.29
C SER A 220 1.35 8.31 3.85
N TYR A 221 2.19 7.75 2.97
CA TYR A 221 3.29 6.89 3.33
C TYR A 221 4.61 7.51 2.90
N TYR A 222 5.67 7.31 3.67
CA TYR A 222 7.02 7.68 3.27
C TYR A 222 7.83 6.41 3.05
N PHE A 223 8.22 6.18 1.79
CA PHE A 223 9.18 5.13 1.46
C PHE A 223 10.57 5.73 1.59
N VAL A 224 11.34 5.23 2.55
CA VAL A 224 12.67 5.75 2.86
C VAL A 224 13.71 4.75 2.36
N TYR A 225 14.63 5.24 1.53
CA TYR A 225 15.82 4.52 1.11
C TYR A 225 17.05 5.26 1.59
N GLN A 226 18.05 4.51 2.05
CA GLN A 226 19.25 5.06 2.67
C GLN A 226 20.52 4.45 2.08
N LYS A 227 21.54 5.27 1.85
CA LYS A 227 22.91 4.84 1.53
C LYS A 227 23.90 5.79 2.18
N GLY A 228 24.74 5.28 3.08
CA GLY A 228 25.58 6.16 3.90
C GLY A 228 24.69 7.19 4.61
N ASN A 229 25.19 8.41 4.78
CA ASN A 229 24.43 9.52 5.34
C ASN A 229 23.36 10.13 4.40
N LYS A 230 23.09 9.53 3.24
CA LYS A 230 22.10 10.06 2.28
C LYS A 230 20.79 9.31 2.42
N LYS A 231 19.68 10.04 2.34
CA LYS A 231 18.32 9.49 2.32
C LYS A 231 17.51 10.07 1.18
N ILE A 232 16.63 9.24 0.63
CA ILE A 232 15.57 9.65 -0.28
C ILE A 232 14.24 9.18 0.30
N TYR A 233 13.28 10.10 0.35
CA TYR A 233 11.94 9.90 0.84
C TYR A 233 10.97 10.09 -0.33
N PHE A 234 10.18 9.07 -0.63
CA PHE A 234 9.03 9.21 -1.51
C PHE A 234 7.79 9.34 -0.65
N ASN A 235 7.18 10.53 -0.64
CA ASN A 235 5.87 10.74 -0.04
C ASN A 235 4.82 10.21 -1.00
N ILE A 236 4.13 9.14 -0.61
CA ILE A 236 3.10 8.46 -1.38
C ILE A 236 1.73 8.83 -0.81
N LYS A 237 0.84 9.33 -1.67
CA LYS A 237 -0.56 9.58 -1.35
C LYS A 237 -1.44 9.07 -2.50
N ASP A 238 -2.52 8.38 -2.17
CA ASP A 238 -3.46 7.80 -3.15
C ASP A 238 -2.74 6.95 -4.22
N ASP A 239 -1.84 6.07 -3.77
CA ASP A 239 -1.00 5.17 -4.58
C ASP A 239 -0.02 5.87 -5.55
N LYS A 240 0.20 7.18 -5.40
CA LYS A 240 1.11 7.97 -6.24
C LYS A 240 2.12 8.77 -5.44
N VAL A 241 3.28 9.00 -6.03
CA VAL A 241 4.29 9.92 -5.48
C VAL A 241 3.73 11.34 -5.48
N LYS A 242 3.57 11.94 -4.31
CA LYS A 242 3.17 13.33 -4.10
C LYS A 242 4.37 14.27 -4.06
N SER A 243 5.45 13.84 -3.42
CA SER A 243 6.71 14.59 -3.37
C SER A 243 7.89 13.65 -3.11
N ILE A 244 9.08 14.15 -3.43
CA ILE A 244 10.35 13.44 -3.26
C ILE A 244 11.29 14.34 -2.48
N THR A 245 11.84 13.85 -1.38
CA THR A 245 12.87 14.57 -0.62
C THR A 245 14.16 13.79 -0.68
N VAL A 246 15.24 14.41 -1.10
CA VAL A 246 16.59 13.84 -1.04
C VAL A 246 17.39 14.67 -0.06
N SER A 247 18.04 14.07 0.94
CA SER A 247 18.72 14.84 1.99
C SER A 247 19.92 14.12 2.60
N LEU A 248 20.82 14.94 3.17
CA LEU A 248 21.83 14.48 4.10
C LEU A 248 21.20 14.29 5.49
N THR A 249 21.47 13.13 6.08
CA THR A 249 21.20 12.83 7.49
C THR A 249 22.40 13.32 8.30
N PRO A 250 22.19 14.20 9.31
CA PRO A 250 23.28 14.63 10.18
C PRO A 250 23.91 13.43 10.89
N PRO A 251 25.23 13.46 11.18
CA PRO A 251 25.94 12.35 11.80
C PRO A 251 25.32 11.86 13.11
N GLU A 252 24.75 12.75 13.91
CA GLU A 252 24.07 12.42 15.19
C GLU A 252 22.87 11.49 15.03
N TYR A 253 22.18 11.59 13.89
CA TYR A 253 21.00 10.79 13.56
C TYR A 253 21.33 9.67 12.58
N TYR A 254 22.62 9.51 12.25
CA TYR A 254 23.08 8.45 11.37
C TYR A 254 23.04 7.12 12.13
N LYS A 255 22.05 6.29 11.78
CA LYS A 255 22.07 4.87 12.10
C LYS A 255 22.50 4.15 10.83
N GLU A 256 23.66 3.49 10.88
CA GLU A 256 24.04 2.58 9.79
C GLU A 256 22.90 1.60 9.57
N ASP A 257 22.51 1.45 8.30
CA ASP A 257 21.51 0.47 7.92
C ASP A 257 22.17 -0.91 8.04
N ASN A 258 22.13 -1.48 9.23
CA ASN A 258 22.73 -2.78 9.57
C ASN A 258 21.99 -3.97 8.96
N HIS A 259 21.14 -3.74 7.95
CA HIS A 259 20.67 -4.81 7.09
C HIS A 259 21.88 -5.37 6.33
N LYS A 260 22.55 -6.36 6.96
CA LYS A 260 23.51 -7.25 6.29
C LYS A 260 22.87 -7.64 4.96
N LYS A 261 23.52 -7.28 3.86
CA LYS A 261 23.22 -7.79 2.52
C LYS A 261 23.43 -9.29 2.55
N THR A 262 22.43 -10.02 3.02
CA THR A 262 22.34 -11.45 2.75
C THR A 262 21.81 -11.56 1.33
N ASP A 263 22.54 -12.22 0.45
CA ASP A 263 22.15 -12.39 -0.95
C ASP A 263 20.79 -13.10 -1.11
N LYS A 264 20.30 -13.74 -0.04
CA LYS A 264 18.95 -14.32 0.03
C LYS A 264 17.98 -13.34 0.71
N ILE A 265 16.97 -12.90 -0.03
CA ILE A 265 15.81 -12.21 0.53
C ILE A 265 15.06 -13.22 1.40
N SER A 266 15.11 -13.05 2.72
CA SER A 266 14.35 -13.88 3.67
C SER A 266 13.28 -13.04 4.36
N VAL A 267 12.09 -13.62 4.56
CA VAL A 267 11.03 -13.02 5.36
C VAL A 267 11.38 -13.12 6.85
N THR A 268 11.19 -12.04 7.58
CA THR A 268 11.39 -11.97 9.04
C THR A 268 10.07 -11.64 9.73
N ASP A 269 9.98 -11.84 11.05
CA ASP A 269 8.77 -11.47 11.80
C ASP A 269 8.42 -9.97 11.68
N ASN A 270 9.42 -9.09 11.47
CA ASN A 270 9.17 -7.67 11.23
C ASN A 270 8.50 -7.40 9.87
N ASP A 271 8.65 -8.33 8.91
CA ASP A 271 7.98 -8.22 7.62
C ASP A 271 6.52 -8.69 7.68
N LEU A 272 6.13 -9.38 8.76
CA LEU A 272 4.79 -9.90 8.99
C LEU A 272 3.91 -8.91 9.76
N THR A 273 3.80 -7.69 9.22
CA THR A 273 3.03 -6.61 9.83
C THR A 273 2.20 -5.84 8.78
N ILE A 274 1.06 -5.32 9.22
CA ILE A 274 0.14 -4.45 8.45
C ILE A 274 -0.26 -3.29 9.38
N ALA A 275 -0.24 -2.06 8.88
CA ALA A 275 -0.58 -0.86 9.66
C ALA A 275 0.19 -0.71 10.99
N GLY A 276 1.40 -1.27 11.06
CA GLY A 276 2.24 -1.30 12.27
C GLY A 276 1.87 -2.38 13.30
N PHE A 277 0.77 -3.11 13.08
CA PHE A 277 0.34 -4.19 13.98
C PHE A 277 1.13 -5.47 13.75
N LYS A 278 1.41 -6.20 14.85
CA LYS A 278 2.08 -7.50 14.84
C LYS A 278 1.22 -8.56 15.50
N LEU A 279 1.40 -9.81 15.08
CA LEU A 279 0.74 -10.95 15.73
C LEU A 279 1.26 -11.12 17.15
N GLY A 280 0.36 -11.44 18.09
CA GLY A 280 0.68 -11.65 19.49
C GLY A 280 0.65 -10.38 20.35
N ASP A 281 0.77 -9.20 19.75
CA ASP A 281 0.65 -7.94 20.48
C ASP A 281 -0.79 -7.71 20.96
N LYS A 282 -0.93 -6.96 22.06
CA LYS A 282 -2.24 -6.48 22.49
C LYS A 282 -2.73 -5.42 21.51
N PHE A 283 -3.97 -5.56 21.06
CA PHE A 283 -4.55 -4.64 20.11
C PHE A 283 -4.86 -3.28 20.77
N GLU A 284 -4.23 -2.24 20.24
CA GLU A 284 -4.47 -0.85 20.59
C GLU A 284 -4.78 -0.08 19.30
N PRO A 285 -6.03 0.38 19.10
CA PRO A 285 -6.39 1.06 17.87
C PRO A 285 -5.67 2.40 17.75
N HIS A 286 -5.31 2.77 16.52
CA HIS A 286 -4.70 4.07 16.26
C HIS A 286 -5.69 5.21 16.59
N PRO A 287 -5.29 6.24 17.36
CA PRO A 287 -6.22 7.27 17.85
C PRO A 287 -6.75 8.20 16.75
N TRP A 288 -6.14 8.19 15.57
CA TRP A 288 -6.55 8.98 14.39
C TRP A 288 -7.39 8.17 13.39
N GLN A 289 -7.80 6.94 13.72
CA GLN A 289 -8.64 6.12 12.84
C GLN A 289 -9.91 5.62 13.51
N SER A 290 -11.00 5.65 12.73
CA SER A 290 -12.26 5.00 13.07
C SER A 290 -12.38 3.68 12.32
N TRP A 291 -12.91 2.65 13.00
CA TRP A 291 -13.28 1.40 12.36
C TRP A 291 -14.57 1.59 11.53
N ILE A 292 -14.70 0.81 10.46
CA ILE A 292 -15.85 0.82 9.54
C ILE A 292 -16.89 -0.21 9.98
N SER A 293 -16.43 -1.41 10.32
CA SER A 293 -17.28 -2.48 10.83
C SER A 293 -16.53 -3.33 11.86
N LYS A 294 -17.30 -4.01 12.70
CA LYS A 294 -16.78 -4.93 13.72
C LYS A 294 -17.63 -6.18 13.74
N ASN A 295 -16.98 -7.33 13.54
CA ASN A 295 -17.61 -8.64 13.67
C ASN A 295 -17.17 -9.27 15.00
N THR A 296 -18.14 -9.59 15.87
CA THR A 296 -17.86 -10.17 17.18
C THR A 296 -18.36 -11.61 17.19
N GLY A 297 -17.43 -12.56 17.31
CA GLY A 297 -17.70 -13.97 17.54
C GLY A 297 -17.44 -14.38 18.99
N VAL A 298 -17.70 -15.65 19.30
CA VAL A 298 -17.56 -16.21 20.65
C VAL A 298 -16.12 -16.15 21.16
N SER A 299 -15.15 -16.47 20.32
CA SER A 299 -13.72 -16.54 20.68
C SER A 299 -12.88 -15.41 20.08
N GLU A 300 -13.37 -14.77 19.01
CA GLU A 300 -12.63 -13.79 18.24
C GLU A 300 -13.47 -12.58 17.87
N GLU A 301 -12.81 -11.44 17.71
CA GLU A 301 -13.36 -10.21 17.15
C GLU A 301 -12.53 -9.80 15.94
N VAL A 302 -13.19 -9.33 14.88
CA VAL A 302 -12.54 -8.76 13.70
C VAL A 302 -12.96 -7.30 13.58
N TRP A 303 -11.98 -6.41 13.54
CA TRP A 303 -12.14 -4.97 13.38
C TRP A 303 -11.67 -4.58 11.99
N TYR A 304 -12.55 -3.95 11.20
CA TYR A 304 -12.22 -3.48 9.86
C TYR A 304 -11.99 -1.98 9.89
N TYR A 305 -10.87 -1.56 9.32
CA TYR A 305 -10.47 -0.18 9.11
C TYR A 305 -10.38 0.11 7.61
N PRO A 306 -10.29 1.39 7.20
CA PRO A 306 -10.00 1.72 5.82
C PRO A 306 -8.70 1.04 5.33
N GLY A 307 -8.87 -0.02 4.55
CA GLY A 307 -7.79 -0.76 3.88
C GLY A 307 -7.22 -1.98 4.60
N TYR A 308 -7.56 -2.21 5.87
CA TYR A 308 -7.06 -3.38 6.59
C TYR A 308 -8.02 -3.89 7.66
N GLY A 309 -7.86 -5.16 8.03
CA GLY A 309 -8.58 -5.80 9.13
C GLY A 309 -7.63 -6.30 10.22
N VAL A 310 -8.09 -6.27 11.46
CA VAL A 310 -7.37 -6.83 12.62
C VAL A 310 -8.29 -7.83 13.32
N ARG A 311 -7.85 -9.09 13.39
CA ARG A 311 -8.51 -10.13 14.17
C ARG A 311 -7.80 -10.33 15.50
N VAL A 312 -8.59 -10.34 16.56
CA VAL A 312 -8.12 -10.43 17.94
C VAL A 312 -8.89 -11.50 18.71
N THR A 313 -8.27 -12.07 19.73
CA THR A 313 -8.96 -12.93 20.69
C THR A 313 -9.94 -12.10 21.53
N SER A 314 -11.20 -12.54 21.71
CA SER A 314 -12.23 -11.73 22.41
C SER A 314 -11.85 -11.38 23.85
N LYS A 315 -11.24 -12.33 24.60
CA LYS A 315 -10.88 -12.14 26.02
C LYS A 315 -9.62 -11.29 26.21
N SER A 316 -8.49 -11.71 25.62
CA SER A 316 -7.18 -11.09 25.86
C SER A 316 -6.84 -9.95 24.90
N LYS A 317 -7.66 -9.73 23.86
CA LYS A 317 -7.43 -8.75 22.79
C LYS A 317 -6.05 -8.88 22.11
N LEU A 318 -5.48 -10.08 22.09
CA LEU A 318 -4.24 -10.34 21.38
C LEU A 318 -4.52 -10.51 19.89
N ILE A 319 -3.70 -9.87 19.07
CA ILE A 319 -3.78 -9.94 17.61
C ILE A 319 -3.41 -11.36 17.16
N ASN A 320 -4.27 -11.99 16.37
CA ASN A 320 -4.04 -13.33 15.82
C ASN A 320 -4.31 -13.42 14.31
N GLY A 321 -4.67 -12.32 13.68
CA GLY A 321 -4.80 -12.20 12.23
C GLY A 321 -4.76 -10.74 11.78
N LEU A 322 -4.14 -10.50 10.63
CA LEU A 322 -4.14 -9.21 9.94
C LEU A 322 -4.48 -9.44 8.47
N PHE A 323 -5.21 -8.50 7.86
CA PHE A 323 -5.74 -8.64 6.51
C PHE A 323 -5.56 -7.32 5.74
N LEU A 324 -5.20 -7.38 4.46
CA LEU A 324 -5.33 -6.25 3.55
C LEU A 324 -6.66 -6.34 2.80
N ASP A 325 -7.53 -5.37 3.01
CA ASP A 325 -8.87 -5.36 2.41
C ASP A 325 -8.88 -4.64 1.05
N ASN A 326 -8.10 -3.57 0.91
CA ASN A 326 -7.97 -2.80 -0.34
C ASN A 326 -6.55 -2.27 -0.57
N SER A 327 -6.38 -1.43 -1.60
CA SER A 327 -5.08 -0.85 -2.01
C SER A 327 -4.63 0.35 -1.15
N GLY A 328 -5.46 0.83 -0.23
CA GLY A 328 -5.18 1.98 0.63
C GLY A 328 -4.27 1.68 1.83
N MET A 329 -4.00 0.41 2.11
CA MET A 329 -3.06 -0.03 3.14
C MET A 329 -1.96 -0.92 2.56
N LEU A 330 -0.79 -0.88 3.19
CA LEU A 330 0.42 -1.54 2.73
C LEU A 330 0.89 -2.59 3.73
N THR A 331 1.55 -3.63 3.22
CA THR A 331 2.43 -4.46 4.05
C THR A 331 3.66 -3.68 4.48
N SER A 332 4.40 -4.20 5.46
CA SER A 332 5.71 -3.68 5.90
C SER A 332 6.74 -3.42 4.79
N ARG A 333 6.71 -4.18 3.69
CA ARG A 333 7.60 -4.00 2.54
C ARG A 333 6.99 -3.11 1.44
N GLY A 334 5.79 -2.57 1.66
CA GLY A 334 5.15 -1.59 0.80
C GLY A 334 4.19 -2.17 -0.24
N ILE A 335 3.90 -3.47 -0.22
CA ILE A 335 2.98 -4.10 -1.17
C ILE A 335 1.53 -3.80 -0.81
N ALA A 336 0.69 -3.61 -1.82
CA ALA A 336 -0.75 -3.40 -1.70
C ALA A 336 -1.56 -4.42 -2.51
N LYS A 337 -2.86 -4.48 -2.27
CA LYS A 337 -3.80 -5.16 -3.19
C LYS A 337 -3.74 -4.50 -4.57
N GLY A 338 -3.68 -5.31 -5.62
CA GLY A 338 -3.60 -4.87 -7.02
C GLY A 338 -2.19 -4.86 -7.61
N ASP A 339 -1.15 -4.94 -6.78
CA ASP A 339 0.25 -5.01 -7.23
C ASP A 339 0.51 -6.28 -8.05
N LEU A 340 1.49 -6.22 -8.94
CA LEU A 340 1.89 -7.37 -9.74
C LEU A 340 2.59 -8.42 -8.87
N GLN A 341 2.32 -9.69 -9.17
CA GLN A 341 3.03 -10.84 -8.58
C GLN A 341 4.55 -10.70 -8.70
N SER A 342 5.04 -10.21 -9.84
CA SER A 342 6.48 -9.96 -10.03
C SER A 342 7.07 -8.95 -9.04
N THR A 343 6.29 -7.97 -8.58
CA THR A 343 6.72 -7.00 -7.57
C THR A 343 6.79 -7.65 -6.18
N LEU A 344 5.84 -8.53 -5.84
CA LEU A 344 5.89 -9.33 -4.63
C LEU A 344 7.15 -10.20 -4.61
N GLU A 345 7.38 -10.99 -5.66
CA GLU A 345 8.55 -11.87 -5.79
C GLU A 345 9.86 -11.08 -5.71
N TYR A 346 9.89 -9.88 -6.29
CA TYR A 346 11.08 -9.03 -6.25
C TYR A 346 11.47 -8.64 -4.82
N ILE A 347 10.50 -8.30 -3.96
CA ILE A 347 10.83 -7.78 -2.62
C ILE A 347 10.63 -8.78 -1.49
N TYR A 348 9.91 -9.88 -1.69
CA TYR A 348 9.74 -10.97 -0.72
C TYR A 348 10.59 -12.21 -1.06
N GLY A 349 11.06 -12.34 -2.29
CA GLY A 349 11.76 -13.54 -2.76
C GLY A 349 10.79 -14.64 -3.20
N GLU A 350 11.32 -15.84 -3.41
CA GLU A 350 10.50 -17.02 -3.69
C GLU A 350 9.66 -17.41 -2.46
N PRO A 351 8.39 -17.78 -2.63
CA PRO A 351 7.57 -18.27 -1.53
C PRO A 351 8.07 -19.62 -1.02
N ASP A 352 7.91 -19.87 0.29
CA ASP A 352 8.24 -21.16 0.89
C ASP A 352 7.30 -22.28 0.42
N LYS A 353 6.07 -21.93 0.06
CA LYS A 353 5.08 -22.84 -0.50
C LYS A 353 4.14 -22.12 -1.46
N VAL A 354 3.74 -22.82 -2.51
CA VAL A 354 2.69 -22.39 -3.44
C VAL A 354 1.53 -23.37 -3.34
N GLU A 355 0.32 -22.85 -3.15
CA GLU A 355 -0.91 -23.62 -3.23
C GLU A 355 -1.78 -23.09 -4.36
N VAL A 356 -2.43 -23.97 -5.09
CA VAL A 356 -3.37 -23.61 -6.16
C VAL A 356 -4.71 -24.20 -5.81
N SER A 357 -5.69 -23.35 -5.57
CA SER A 357 -7.08 -23.77 -5.46
C SER A 357 -7.70 -23.72 -6.85
N THR A 358 -8.28 -24.84 -7.27
CA THR A 358 -9.15 -24.94 -8.45
C THR A 358 -10.62 -25.02 -8.05
N GLU A 359 -10.96 -24.75 -6.78
CA GLU A 359 -12.35 -24.75 -6.32
C GLU A 359 -13.08 -23.49 -6.86
N GLY A 360 -13.95 -23.69 -7.86
CA GLY A 360 -14.71 -22.64 -8.53
C GLY A 360 -14.21 -22.32 -9.95
N ASN A 361 -14.88 -21.40 -10.65
CA ASN A 361 -14.54 -21.04 -12.04
C ASN A 361 -13.25 -20.20 -12.19
N ASN A 362 -12.66 -19.72 -11.09
CA ASN A 362 -11.47 -18.88 -11.10
C ASN A 362 -10.37 -19.51 -10.22
N PRO A 363 -9.34 -20.14 -10.83
CA PRO A 363 -8.23 -20.68 -10.06
C PRO A 363 -7.49 -19.56 -9.32
N GLN A 364 -7.22 -19.78 -8.04
CA GLN A 364 -6.50 -18.83 -7.19
C GLN A 364 -5.18 -19.44 -6.73
N THR A 365 -4.09 -18.71 -6.91
CA THR A 365 -2.77 -19.12 -6.44
C THR A 365 -2.48 -18.43 -5.11
N ALA A 366 -2.01 -19.16 -4.11
CA ALA A 366 -1.62 -18.63 -2.82
C ALA A 366 -0.12 -18.84 -2.62
N TYR A 367 0.61 -17.74 -2.43
CA TYR A 367 2.02 -17.73 -2.05
C TYR A 367 2.10 -17.67 -0.53
N ILE A 368 2.84 -18.59 0.07
CA ILE A 368 2.95 -18.71 1.52
C ILE A 368 4.40 -18.48 1.93
N TYR A 369 4.59 -17.53 2.84
CA TYR A 369 5.88 -17.19 3.45
C TYR A 369 5.80 -17.45 4.95
N PHE A 370 6.73 -18.22 5.49
CA PHE A 370 6.83 -18.48 6.91
C PHE A 370 7.76 -17.47 7.59
N SER A 371 7.48 -17.15 8.84
CA SER A 371 8.48 -16.51 9.69
C SER A 371 9.68 -17.46 9.91
N PRO A 372 10.85 -16.95 10.31
CA PRO A 372 12.00 -17.79 10.62
C PRO A 372 11.69 -18.85 11.70
N SER A 373 10.84 -18.50 12.66
CA SER A 373 10.35 -19.41 13.71
C SER A 373 9.26 -20.38 13.25
N LYS A 374 8.71 -20.20 12.04
CA LYS A 374 7.54 -20.90 11.49
C LYS A 374 6.27 -20.82 12.34
N MET A 375 6.24 -19.94 13.34
CA MET A 375 5.08 -19.70 14.21
C MET A 375 4.06 -18.78 13.55
N ASN A 376 4.49 -17.98 12.59
CA ASN A 376 3.67 -17.02 11.87
C ASN A 376 3.85 -17.25 10.36
N LEU A 377 2.85 -16.89 9.58
CA LEU A 377 2.91 -16.96 8.13
C LEU A 377 2.15 -15.80 7.48
N MET A 378 2.59 -15.42 6.29
CA MET A 378 1.89 -14.53 5.38
C MET A 378 1.43 -15.35 4.17
N VAL A 379 0.13 -15.29 3.89
CA VAL A 379 -0.48 -15.82 2.67
C VAL A 379 -0.82 -14.66 1.75
N VAL A 380 -0.29 -14.68 0.54
CA VAL A 380 -0.59 -13.71 -0.50
C VAL A 380 -1.37 -14.42 -1.60
N TYR A 381 -2.61 -14.02 -1.77
CA TYR A 381 -3.46 -14.55 -2.83
C TYR A 381 -3.23 -13.78 -4.11
N ILE A 382 -3.07 -14.51 -5.21
CA ILE A 382 -2.78 -14.01 -6.53
C ILE A 382 -3.89 -14.46 -7.48
N ASN A 383 -4.42 -13.50 -8.23
CA ASN A 383 -5.42 -13.71 -9.27
C ASN A 383 -4.99 -12.95 -10.53
N LYS A 384 -4.95 -13.61 -11.69
CA LYS A 384 -4.51 -13.05 -12.98
C LYS A 384 -3.17 -12.28 -12.89
N GLY A 385 -2.21 -12.81 -12.12
CA GLY A 385 -0.88 -12.21 -11.94
C GLY A 385 -0.83 -10.95 -11.06
N LYS A 386 -1.93 -10.60 -10.38
CA LYS A 386 -2.02 -9.50 -9.43
C LYS A 386 -2.39 -9.99 -8.04
N ILE A 387 -1.97 -9.26 -7.02
CA ILE A 387 -2.28 -9.55 -5.62
C ILE A 387 -3.74 -9.22 -5.35
N SER A 388 -4.53 -10.23 -5.00
CA SER A 388 -5.94 -10.06 -4.67
C SER A 388 -6.17 -9.85 -3.18
N ASN A 389 -5.35 -10.45 -2.32
CA ASN A 389 -5.48 -10.34 -0.86
C ASN A 389 -4.16 -10.71 -0.16
N VAL A 390 -3.93 -10.19 1.04
CA VAL A 390 -2.81 -10.56 1.92
C VAL A 390 -3.36 -10.85 3.30
N VAL A 391 -2.97 -11.99 3.86
CA VAL A 391 -3.36 -12.43 5.20
C VAL A 391 -2.12 -12.79 6.00
N ILE A 392 -2.00 -12.27 7.21
CA ILE A 392 -0.93 -12.61 8.14
C ILE A 392 -1.56 -13.27 9.35
N THR A 393 -1.13 -14.47 9.70
CA THR A 393 -1.72 -15.23 10.80
C THR A 393 -0.73 -16.17 11.46
N LYS A 394 -1.10 -16.70 12.63
CA LYS A 394 -0.31 -17.73 13.31
C LYS A 394 -0.40 -19.04 12.52
N ASN A 395 0.72 -19.74 12.43
CA ASN A 395 0.75 -21.10 11.91
C ASN A 395 0.11 -22.03 12.95
N ILE A 396 -1.03 -22.62 12.60
CA ILE A 396 -1.72 -23.58 13.46
C ILE A 396 -1.28 -24.97 12.98
N ASN A 397 -0.37 -25.60 13.74
CA ASN A 397 0.08 -26.97 13.49
C ASN A 397 -1.02 -28.01 13.72
#